data_AF-A0A833LGL8-F1
#
_entry.id   AF-A0A833LGL8-F1
#
_cell.length_a   1.000
_cell.length_b   1.000
_cell.length_c   1.000
_cell.angle_alpha   90.00
_cell.angle_beta   90.00
_cell.angle_gamma   90.00
#
_symmetry.space_group_name_H-M   'P 1'
#
loop_
_entity.id
_entity.type
_entity.pdbx_description
1 polymer ?
#
loop_
_entity_poly.entity_id
_entity_poly.type
_entity_poly.pdbx_seq_one_letter_code
_entity_poly.pdbx_strand_id
1 'polypeptide(L)'
;MSDLAQGDSTALEGEIVARTSSICPACRQVLDAALVERDGRVVLDRTCPEHGRFEAVVYGDAALHRRIARFDKPGEAPLERQTESIAGCPHDCGICPEHAQHTCLGIIEVNTACNLDCPICFADSGTGPAGHGYSLTLDQVESMLDSFV
;
A
#
# COMPACT_ATOMS: atom_id res chain seq x y z
N MET A 1 37.34 -6.42 -4.62
CA MET A 1 37.02 -6.96 -5.96
C MET A 1 36.00 -8.07 -5.77
N SER A 2 34.73 -7.71 -5.64
CA SER A 2 33.62 -8.68 -5.74
C SER A 2 32.46 -7.97 -6.43
N ASP A 3 32.40 -8.24 -7.72
CA ASP A 3 31.25 -8.21 -8.61
C ASP A 3 30.04 -7.39 -8.18
N LEU A 4 29.98 -6.17 -8.72
CA LEU A 4 28.73 -5.49 -9.06
C LEU A 4 28.03 -6.38 -10.08
N ALA A 5 26.99 -7.09 -9.61
CA ALA A 5 26.11 -7.87 -10.45
C ALA A 5 25.55 -6.97 -11.57
N GLN A 6 26.03 -7.21 -12.78
CA GLN A 6 25.49 -6.69 -14.03
C GLN A 6 24.19 -7.43 -14.29
N GLY A 7 23.11 -6.96 -13.65
CA GLY A 7 21.74 -7.34 -13.98
C GLY A 7 21.34 -6.66 -15.29
N ASP A 8 20.92 -7.47 -16.25
CA ASP A 8 20.37 -7.08 -17.56
C ASP A 8 19.31 -5.99 -17.40
N SER A 9 19.68 -4.74 -17.70
CA SER A 9 18.78 -3.60 -17.62
C SER A 9 17.99 -3.50 -18.93
N THR A 10 16.79 -4.07 -18.94
CA THR A 10 15.74 -3.53 -19.80
C THR A 10 15.56 -2.07 -19.39
N ALA A 11 16.18 -1.16 -20.14
CA ALA A 11 16.18 0.26 -19.81
C ALA A 11 14.74 0.75 -19.61
N LEU A 12 14.50 1.47 -18.52
CA LEU A 12 13.22 2.13 -18.27
C LEU A 12 12.95 3.07 -19.45
N GLU A 13 11.94 2.77 -20.26
CA GLU A 13 11.58 3.59 -21.41
C GLU A 13 10.74 4.80 -20.95
N GLY A 14 11.23 6.02 -21.14
CA GLY A 14 10.53 7.26 -20.77
C GLY A 14 11.23 8.07 -19.70
N GLU A 15 10.62 9.19 -19.31
CA GLU A 15 11.20 10.11 -18.30
C GLU A 15 10.92 9.58 -16.88
N ILE A 16 11.95 9.37 -16.08
CA ILE A 16 11.79 8.96 -14.67
C ILE A 16 11.26 10.15 -13.86
N VAL A 17 10.02 10.03 -13.38
CA VAL A 17 9.36 11.00 -12.51
C VAL A 17 9.81 10.83 -11.06
N ALA A 18 9.89 9.59 -10.58
CA ALA A 18 10.35 9.27 -9.23
C ALA A 18 10.85 7.83 -9.14
N ARG A 19 11.74 7.57 -8.18
CA ARG A 19 12.15 6.20 -7.79
C ARG A 19 11.36 5.78 -6.55
N THR A 20 10.99 4.51 -6.51
CA THR A 20 10.22 3.92 -5.42
C THR A 20 10.50 2.42 -5.33
N SER A 21 9.89 1.75 -4.37
CA SER A 21 9.88 0.29 -4.29
C SER A 21 8.46 -0.22 -4.53
N SER A 22 8.34 -1.43 -5.04
CA SER A 22 7.05 -2.09 -5.23
C SER A 22 7.21 -3.60 -5.05
N ILE A 23 6.11 -4.36 -5.16
CA ILE A 23 6.14 -5.81 -5.06
C ILE A 23 5.90 -6.47 -6.42
N CYS A 24 6.50 -7.63 -6.63
CA CYS A 24 6.11 -8.54 -7.70
C CYS A 24 4.66 -9.01 -7.47
N PRO A 25 3.75 -8.91 -8.45
CA PRO A 25 2.37 -9.38 -8.27
C PRO A 25 2.26 -10.91 -8.19
N ALA A 26 3.30 -11.66 -8.57
CA ALA A 26 3.33 -13.12 -8.50
C ALA A 26 3.95 -13.63 -7.19
N CYS A 27 5.21 -13.29 -6.90
CA CYS A 27 5.93 -13.81 -5.72
C CYS A 27 5.97 -12.86 -4.51
N ARG A 28 5.48 -11.62 -4.64
CA ARG A 28 5.48 -10.57 -3.60
C ARG A 28 6.87 -10.12 -3.13
N GLN A 29 7.94 -10.52 -3.83
CA GLN A 29 9.27 -9.98 -3.58
C GLN A 29 9.27 -8.46 -3.77
N VAL A 30 9.99 -7.75 -2.89
CA VAL A 30 10.24 -6.30 -3.01
C VAL A 30 11.22 -6.04 -4.15
N LEU A 31 10.87 -5.10 -5.02
CA LEU A 31 11.59 -4.73 -6.23
C LEU A 31 11.86 -3.23 -6.24
N ASP A 32 13.02 -2.85 -6.78
CA ASP A 32 13.24 -1.48 -7.24
C ASP A 32 12.22 -1.17 -8.35
N ALA A 33 11.63 0.02 -8.26
CA ALA A 33 10.62 0.48 -9.19
C ALA A 33 10.82 1.97 -9.53
N ALA A 34 10.21 2.39 -10.63
CA ALA A 34 10.18 3.80 -11.02
C ALA A 34 8.79 4.19 -11.49
N LEU A 35 8.39 5.41 -11.14
CA LEU A 35 7.31 6.11 -11.83
C LEU A 35 7.93 6.74 -13.07
N VAL A 36 7.44 6.34 -14.23
CA VAL A 36 7.94 6.77 -15.54
C VAL A 36 6.82 7.44 -16.31
N GLU A 37 7.09 8.60 -16.90
CA GLU A 37 6.20 9.23 -17.84
C GLU A 37 6.34 8.60 -19.22
N ARG A 38 5.25 8.03 -19.73
CA ARG A 38 5.18 7.39 -21.05
C ARG A 38 3.78 7.59 -21.66
N ASP A 39 3.73 7.98 -22.93
CA ASP A 39 2.49 8.18 -23.69
C ASP A 39 1.46 9.08 -22.99
N GLY A 40 1.95 10.15 -22.32
CA GLY A 40 1.11 11.10 -21.58
C GLY A 40 0.55 10.56 -20.25
N ARG A 41 1.04 9.42 -19.76
CA ARG A 41 0.64 8.78 -18.50
C ARG A 41 1.83 8.62 -17.56
N VAL A 42 1.56 8.45 -16.27
CA VAL A 42 2.56 8.01 -15.28
C VAL A 42 2.34 6.53 -15.02
N VAL A 43 3.39 5.73 -15.24
CA VAL A 43 3.39 4.27 -15.16
C VAL A 43 4.40 3.83 -14.11
N LEU A 44 3.99 2.94 -13.20
CA LEU A 44 4.88 2.23 -12.29
C LEU A 44 5.50 1.04 -13.02
N ASP A 45 6.80 1.13 -13.29
CA ASP A 45 7.61 0.14 -13.98
C ASP A 45 8.54 -0.56 -12.98
N ARG A 46 8.61 -1.89 -13.07
CA ARG A 46 9.44 -2.75 -12.23
C ARG A 46 9.72 -4.09 -12.92
N THR A 47 10.87 -4.69 -12.64
CA THR A 47 11.23 -6.00 -13.20
C THR A 47 11.54 -6.99 -12.08
N CYS A 48 10.81 -8.10 -12.05
CA CYS A 48 11.11 -9.23 -11.20
C CYS A 48 12.12 -10.15 -11.90
N PRO A 49 13.22 -10.55 -11.23
CA PRO A 49 14.18 -11.49 -11.81
C PRO A 49 13.57 -12.83 -12.25
N GLU A 50 12.50 -13.27 -11.58
CA GLU A 50 11.85 -14.56 -11.84
C GLU A 50 10.66 -14.44 -12.80
N HIS A 51 9.91 -13.34 -12.73
CA HIS A 51 8.61 -13.21 -13.40
C HIS A 51 8.57 -12.14 -14.50
N GLY A 52 9.70 -11.46 -14.75
CA GLY A 52 9.83 -10.46 -15.82
C GLY A 52 9.30 -9.07 -15.43
N ARG A 53 9.07 -8.24 -16.46
CA ARG A 53 8.65 -6.84 -16.33
C ARG A 53 7.16 -6.71 -16.05
N PHE A 54 6.82 -5.80 -15.14
CA PHE A 54 5.45 -5.42 -14.81
C PHE A 54 5.29 -3.91 -14.90
N GLU A 55 4.17 -3.50 -15.48
CA GLU A 55 3.78 -2.09 -15.60
C GLU A 55 2.36 -1.89 -15.09
N ALA A 56 2.12 -0.77 -14.41
CA ALA A 56 0.79 -0.37 -13.98
C ALA A 56 0.62 1.14 -14.16
N VAL A 57 -0.47 1.57 -14.80
CA VAL A 57 -0.79 3.00 -14.88
C VAL A 57 -1.14 3.51 -13.48
N VAL A 58 -0.36 4.45 -12.96
CA VAL A 58 -0.60 5.13 -11.68
C VAL A 58 -1.44 6.38 -11.89
N TYR A 59 -1.20 7.10 -12.99
CA TYR A 59 -1.94 8.32 -13.30
C TYR A 59 -2.13 8.48 -14.82
N GLY A 60 -3.37 8.71 -15.26
CA GLY A 60 -3.72 8.71 -16.69
C GLY A 60 -3.36 9.99 -17.46
N ASP A 61 -2.96 11.07 -16.77
CA ASP A 61 -2.54 12.35 -17.34
C ASP A 61 -1.27 12.85 -16.64
N ALA A 62 -0.13 12.71 -17.30
CA ALA A 62 1.16 13.07 -16.72
C ALA A 62 1.33 14.58 -16.50
N ALA A 63 0.73 15.42 -17.35
CA ALA A 63 0.78 16.88 -17.17
C ALA A 63 -0.03 17.30 -15.93
N LEU A 64 -1.19 16.68 -15.69
CA LEU A 64 -1.96 16.90 -14.48
C LEU A 64 -1.24 16.33 -13.26
N HIS A 65 -0.63 15.14 -13.33
CA HIS A 65 0.18 14.59 -12.24
C HIS A 65 1.27 15.56 -11.79
N ARG A 66 2.06 16.10 -12.74
CA ARG A 66 3.08 17.12 -12.46
C ARG A 66 2.48 18.39 -11.87
N ARG A 67 1.33 18.82 -12.37
CA ARG A 67 0.62 20.01 -11.88
C ARG A 67 0.19 19.84 -10.42
N ILE A 68 -0.38 18.69 -10.05
CA ILE A 68 -0.93 18.47 -8.70
C ILE A 68 0.14 18.10 -7.67
N ALA A 69 1.32 17.64 -8.09
CA ALA A 69 2.42 17.29 -7.19
C ALA A 69 2.80 18.42 -6.21
N ARG A 70 2.59 19.69 -6.59
CA ARG A 70 2.81 20.85 -5.70
C ARG A 70 1.86 20.92 -4.50
N PHE A 71 0.76 20.17 -4.53
CA PHE A 71 -0.22 20.09 -3.44
C PHE A 71 -0.03 18.84 -2.57
N ASP A 72 0.99 18.03 -2.86
CA ASP A 72 1.30 16.87 -2.06
C ASP A 72 1.73 17.32 -0.65
N LYS A 73 0.95 16.94 0.37
CA LYS A 73 1.27 17.22 1.77
C LYS A 73 2.25 16.14 2.23
N PRO A 74 3.44 16.51 2.72
CA PRO A 74 4.37 15.55 3.29
C PRO A 74 3.70 14.68 4.37
N GLY A 75 4.18 13.43 4.46
CA GLY A 75 3.86 12.53 5.54
C GLY A 75 4.07 13.16 6.91
N GLU A 76 3.17 12.92 7.85
CA GLU A 76 3.27 13.38 9.23
C GLU A 76 3.47 12.17 10.13
N ALA A 77 4.42 12.27 11.05
CA ALA A 77 4.73 11.17 11.95
C ALA A 77 3.53 10.89 12.88
N PRO A 78 3.23 9.62 13.15
CA PRO A 78 2.27 9.25 14.20
C PRO A 78 2.80 9.70 15.58
N LEU A 79 1.90 9.89 16.54
CA LEU A 79 2.27 10.22 17.92
C LEU A 79 3.14 9.12 18.52
N GLU A 80 2.74 7.86 18.34
CA GLU A 80 3.46 6.68 18.79
C GLU A 80 3.63 5.65 17.66
N ARG A 81 4.75 4.92 17.68
CA ARG A 81 4.98 3.78 16.79
C ARG A 81 4.53 2.52 17.49
N GLN A 82 3.74 1.70 16.82
CA GLN A 82 3.12 0.51 17.41
C GLN A 82 3.99 -0.75 17.31
N THR A 83 5.01 -0.73 16.45
CA THR A 83 5.84 -1.90 16.12
C THR A 83 7.29 -1.50 15.88
N GLU A 84 8.17 -2.49 15.78
CA GLU A 84 9.59 -2.32 15.40
C GLU A 84 9.80 -2.64 13.91
N SER A 85 10.89 -2.15 13.33
CA SER A 85 11.38 -2.61 12.01
C SER A 85 12.29 -3.82 12.20
N ILE A 86 11.89 -4.98 11.69
CA ILE A 86 12.59 -6.27 11.80
C ILE A 86 12.94 -6.81 10.40
N ALA A 87 11.96 -6.93 9.49
CA ALA A 87 12.10 -7.48 8.15
C ALA A 87 12.01 -6.43 7.01
N GLY A 88 11.73 -5.16 7.36
CA GLY A 88 11.56 -4.02 6.46
C GLY A 88 10.15 -3.90 5.86
N CYS A 89 9.80 -2.71 5.34
CA CYS A 89 8.54 -2.50 4.63
C CYS A 89 8.49 -3.31 3.31
N PRO A 90 7.42 -4.08 3.00
CA PRO A 90 6.11 -4.14 3.66
C PRO A 90 5.92 -5.35 4.62
N HIS A 91 6.99 -6.05 4.99
CA HIS A 91 6.92 -7.24 5.83
C HIS A 91 6.69 -6.92 7.30
N ASP A 92 7.11 -5.73 7.75
CA ASP A 92 6.74 -5.17 9.05
C ASP A 92 5.53 -4.25 8.89
N CYS A 93 4.32 -4.82 8.99
CA CYS A 93 3.07 -4.07 8.86
C CYS A 93 2.52 -3.65 10.23
N GLY A 94 2.03 -2.41 10.29
CA GLY A 94 1.65 -1.66 11.49
C GLY A 94 2.17 -0.22 11.37
N ILE A 95 1.95 0.62 12.38
CA ILE A 95 2.56 1.96 12.46
C ILE A 95 4.04 1.80 12.88
N CYS A 96 4.87 1.21 12.01
CA CYS A 96 6.30 0.90 12.23
C CYS A 96 7.19 2.12 11.97
N PRO A 97 8.50 2.10 12.31
CA PRO A 97 9.45 3.20 12.06
C PRO A 97 9.57 3.66 10.61
N GLU A 98 9.30 2.78 9.64
CA GLU A 98 9.28 3.08 8.21
C GLU A 98 7.92 3.59 7.70
N HIS A 99 6.87 3.57 8.54
CA HIS A 99 5.54 4.03 8.15
C HIS A 99 5.54 5.56 7.92
N ALA A 100 5.10 5.97 6.73
CA ALA A 100 5.29 7.32 6.23
C ALA A 100 4.16 8.31 6.58
N GLN A 101 3.09 7.86 7.24
CA GLN A 101 1.93 8.70 7.56
C GLN A 101 1.33 8.32 8.91
N HIS A 102 0.61 9.24 9.55
CA HIS A 102 -0.23 8.93 10.71
C HIS A 102 -1.58 8.32 10.28
N THR A 103 -2.35 7.83 11.25
CA THR A 103 -3.71 7.35 10.99
C THR A 103 -4.65 8.52 10.67
N CYS A 104 -4.89 8.79 9.38
CA CYS A 104 -5.85 9.82 8.96
C CYS A 104 -7.31 9.37 9.12
N LEU A 105 -7.59 8.07 8.95
CA LEU A 105 -8.91 7.47 9.08
C LEU A 105 -8.76 6.05 9.62
N GLY A 106 -9.21 5.82 10.86
CA GLY A 106 -9.35 4.49 11.45
C GLY A 106 -10.74 3.93 11.17
N ILE A 107 -10.82 2.64 10.82
CA ILE A 107 -12.09 1.92 10.65
C ILE A 107 -12.04 0.72 11.60
N ILE A 108 -13.03 0.62 12.50
CA ILE A 108 -13.23 -0.54 13.37
C ILE A 108 -14.52 -1.21 12.93
N GLU A 109 -14.43 -2.44 12.44
CA GLU A 109 -15.60 -3.28 12.23
C GLU A 109 -16.01 -3.87 13.58
N VAL A 110 -17.14 -3.40 14.13
CA VAL A 110 -17.55 -3.74 15.51
C VAL A 110 -18.31 -5.06 15.60
N ASN A 111 -18.93 -5.50 14.50
CA ASN A 111 -19.61 -6.79 14.39
C ASN A 111 -19.85 -7.15 12.92
N THR A 112 -20.18 -8.42 12.68
CA THR A 112 -20.54 -8.95 11.35
C THR A 112 -22.03 -9.32 11.25
N ALA A 113 -22.90 -8.70 12.04
CA ALA A 113 -24.30 -9.12 12.21
C ALA A 113 -25.29 -8.34 11.33
N CYS A 114 -24.84 -7.81 10.18
CA CYS A 114 -25.73 -7.11 9.27
C CYS A 114 -26.76 -8.09 8.69
N ASN A 115 -28.04 -7.72 8.74
CA ASN A 115 -29.14 -8.56 8.26
C ASN A 115 -29.59 -8.20 6.84
N LEU A 116 -28.73 -7.52 6.07
CA LEU A 116 -29.00 -7.07 4.71
C LEU A 116 -28.03 -7.72 3.72
N ASP A 117 -28.58 -8.15 2.58
CA ASP A 117 -27.83 -8.76 1.48
C ASP A 117 -27.63 -7.76 0.33
N CYS A 118 -26.97 -6.65 0.64
CA CYS A 118 -26.76 -5.59 -0.34
C CYS A 118 -25.79 -6.07 -1.44
N PRO A 119 -26.16 -5.97 -2.74
CA PRO A 119 -25.28 -6.38 -3.85
C PRO A 119 -24.02 -5.49 -4.02
N ILE A 120 -23.90 -4.46 -3.17
CA ILE A 120 -22.79 -3.49 -3.13
C ILE A 120 -22.05 -3.51 -1.80
N CYS A 121 -22.27 -4.53 -0.95
CA CYS A 121 -21.62 -4.60 0.37
C CYS A 121 -20.10 -4.78 0.23
N PHE A 122 -19.32 -3.83 0.75
CA PHE A 122 -17.86 -3.94 0.78
C PHE A 122 -17.34 -4.81 1.93
N ALA A 123 -18.10 -4.90 3.03
CA ALA A 123 -17.70 -5.59 4.26
C ALA A 123 -18.07 -7.08 4.27
N ASP A 124 -18.75 -7.58 3.24
CA ASP A 124 -19.25 -8.96 3.14
C ASP A 124 -20.05 -9.44 4.38
N SER A 125 -20.64 -8.51 5.13
CA SER A 125 -21.31 -8.79 6.40
C SER A 125 -22.74 -9.36 6.25
N GLY A 126 -23.14 -9.74 5.03
CA GLY A 126 -24.47 -10.25 4.70
C GLY A 126 -24.66 -11.75 4.97
N THR A 127 -25.86 -12.27 4.71
CA THR A 127 -26.35 -13.65 4.93
C THR A 127 -26.39 -14.16 6.38
N GLY A 128 -26.64 -13.26 7.34
CA GLY A 128 -26.87 -13.59 8.75
C GLY A 128 -25.57 -13.96 9.50
N PRO A 129 -25.62 -14.33 10.80
CA PRO A 129 -24.42 -14.73 11.51
C PRO A 129 -23.84 -15.97 10.83
N ALA A 130 -22.84 -15.77 9.98
CA ALA A 130 -21.95 -16.83 9.54
C ALA A 130 -21.50 -17.60 10.79
N GLY A 131 -21.25 -18.91 10.68
CA GLY A 131 -20.75 -19.70 11.81
C GLY A 131 -19.43 -19.20 12.42
N HIS A 132 -18.86 -18.12 11.88
CA HIS A 132 -17.62 -17.44 12.25
C HIS A 132 -17.82 -15.93 12.51
N GLY A 133 -19.06 -15.45 12.65
CA GLY A 133 -19.34 -14.04 12.93
C GLY A 133 -18.86 -13.60 14.32
N TYR A 134 -18.64 -12.30 14.49
CA TYR A 134 -18.18 -11.73 15.76
C TYR A 134 -18.95 -10.47 16.15
N SER A 135 -18.91 -10.17 17.44
CA SER A 135 -19.30 -8.89 18.02
C SER A 135 -18.24 -8.52 19.04
N LEU A 136 -17.58 -7.38 18.84
CA LEU A 136 -16.58 -6.90 19.78
C LEU A 136 -17.25 -6.51 21.10
N THR A 137 -16.57 -6.76 22.23
CA THR A 137 -16.93 -6.15 23.51
C THR A 137 -16.56 -4.67 23.51
N LEU A 138 -17.15 -3.91 24.42
CA LEU A 138 -16.78 -2.50 24.58
C LEU A 138 -15.29 -2.36 24.92
N ASP A 139 -14.77 -3.19 25.84
CA ASP A 139 -13.35 -3.22 26.21
C ASP A 139 -12.42 -3.47 25.01
N GLN A 140 -12.84 -4.32 24.06
CA GLN A 140 -12.08 -4.54 22.82
C GLN A 140 -12.07 -3.29 21.95
N VAL A 141 -13.22 -2.61 21.82
CA VAL A 141 -13.31 -1.36 21.05
C VAL A 141 -12.48 -0.25 21.71
N GLU A 142 -12.51 -0.13 23.04
CA GLU A 142 -11.69 0.82 23.79
C GLU A 142 -10.19 0.57 23.56
N SER A 143 -9.74 -0.69 23.69
CA SER A 143 -8.35 -1.05 23.42
C SER A 143 -7.90 -0.76 21.98
N MET A 144 -8.80 -0.90 21.00
CA MET A 144 -8.50 -0.55 19.60
C MET A 144 -8.42 0.96 19.39
N LEU A 145 -9.30 1.74 20.04
CA LEU A 145 -9.29 3.20 19.99
C LEU A 145 -8.01 3.78 20.60
N ASP A 146 -7.58 3.23 21.74
CA ASP A 146 -6.31 3.61 22.40
C ASP A 146 -5.09 3.36 21.52
N SER A 147 -5.21 2.48 20.52
CA SER A 147 -4.12 2.21 19.57
C SER A 147 -4.04 3.26 18.45
N PHE A 148 -5.09 4.04 18.14
CA PHE A 148 -5.10 4.97 17.01
C PHE A 148 -4.59 6.39 17.32
N VAL A 149 -4.32 6.69 18.58
CA VAL A 149 -3.90 8.03 19.06
C VAL A 149 -2.40 8.16 19.24
#